data_AF-A0A1G5BCZ2-F1
#
_entry.id   AF-A0A1G5BCZ2-F1
#
_cell.length_a   1.000
_cell.length_b   1.000
_cell.length_c   1.000
_cell.angle_alpha   90.00
_cell.angle_beta   90.00
_cell.angle_gamma   90.00
#
_symmetry.space_group_name_H-M   'P 1'
#
loop_
_entity.id
_entity.type
_entity.pdbx_description
1 polymer ?
#
loop_
_entity_poly.entity_id
_entity_poly.type
_entity_poly.pdbx_seq_one_letter_code
_entity_poly.pdbx_strand_id
1 'polypeptide(L)'
;MNCLYLASEELSQTILLHINNNELFISCPSEGIFNRKCLKFNITENDFFFYFLNKKYNLTKTSKSRKFVFERTDTIHKTECLVSFIAVEKKEFQNLNVERVSLENEIYKQEGDYVKFKYSFENITNIKEYVKMEEWLDDSQDDFNKMYSCLKWVNQRIKHKSYIVLPPKRDLLSLLNFANEHGNRLNCRGLAIVLSELCLAAGLYARYITCSPRERETDDSHVVVIVYSKELNKWIMLDPSYCLFFLNNQNEPLSLHEFRNLIMNEKNEIHINESANYFGKRLNINTYLHSIKHKLYRFSGSLEMSIGVDSCYEDNVVHLVPQIQDYDFTRAISNPDIFWQLPFQKGTIHE
;
A
#
# COMPACT_ATOMS: atom_id res chain seq x y z
N MET A 1 -24.31 -7.57 3.04
CA MET A 1 -23.49 -8.33 4.02
C MET A 1 -22.86 -7.31 4.94
N ASN A 2 -22.99 -7.47 6.25
CA ASN A 2 -22.33 -6.59 7.22
C ASN A 2 -20.88 -7.06 7.37
N CYS A 3 -19.96 -6.37 6.70
CA CYS A 3 -18.52 -6.60 6.81
C CYS A 3 -17.95 -5.66 7.88
N LEU A 4 -17.13 -6.20 8.78
CA LEU A 4 -16.46 -5.44 9.83
C LEU A 4 -14.93 -5.55 9.62
N TYR A 5 -14.33 -4.42 9.29
CA TYR A 5 -12.88 -4.28 9.18
C TYR A 5 -12.30 -3.97 10.55
N LEU A 6 -11.37 -4.82 11.01
CA LEU A 6 -10.80 -4.71 12.34
C LEU A 6 -9.28 -4.69 12.27
N ALA A 7 -8.65 -3.77 12.99
CA ALA A 7 -7.20 -3.76 13.15
C ALA A 7 -6.81 -4.61 14.37
N SER A 8 -5.91 -5.57 14.19
CA SER A 8 -5.41 -6.41 15.28
C SER A 8 -3.94 -6.11 15.59
N GLU A 9 -3.65 -5.67 16.82
CA GLU A 9 -2.28 -5.48 17.28
C GLU A 9 -1.55 -6.82 17.46
N GLU A 10 -2.26 -7.90 17.77
CA GLU A 10 -1.67 -9.21 18.05
C GLU A 10 -1.44 -10.06 16.78
N LEU A 11 -2.29 -9.89 15.76
CA LEU A 11 -2.07 -10.46 14.42
C LEU A 11 -1.24 -9.53 13.51
N SER A 12 -0.72 -8.43 14.06
CA SER A 12 0.15 -7.46 13.39
C SER A 12 -0.43 -6.77 12.14
N GLN A 13 -1.77 -6.77 11.92
CA GLN A 13 -2.40 -6.20 10.72
C GLN A 13 -3.95 -6.14 10.71
N THR A 14 -4.49 -5.57 9.62
CA THR A 14 -5.90 -5.54 9.26
C THR A 14 -6.44 -6.94 8.99
N ILE A 15 -7.52 -7.30 9.68
CA ILE A 15 -8.31 -8.50 9.42
C ILE A 15 -9.71 -8.11 8.97
N LEU A 16 -10.28 -8.90 8.08
CA LEU A 16 -11.66 -8.75 7.63
C LEU A 16 -12.51 -9.82 8.28
N LEU A 17 -13.52 -9.39 9.05
CA LEU A 17 -14.59 -10.26 9.52
C LEU A 17 -15.86 -10.00 8.73
N HIS A 18 -16.52 -11.05 8.26
CA HIS A 18 -17.86 -10.90 7.72
C HIS A 18 -18.73 -12.10 8.06
N ILE A 19 -20.03 -11.84 8.13
CA ILE A 19 -21.03 -12.87 8.40
C ILE A 19 -21.75 -13.15 7.09
N ASN A 20 -21.76 -14.43 6.71
CA ASN A 20 -22.55 -14.93 5.60
C ASN A 20 -23.28 -16.19 6.05
N ASN A 21 -24.60 -16.26 5.85
CA ASN A 21 -25.44 -17.41 6.22
C ASN A 21 -25.24 -17.92 7.67
N ASN A 22 -25.19 -17.01 8.65
CA ASN A 22 -24.91 -17.31 10.08
C ASN A 22 -23.54 -17.95 10.36
N GLU A 23 -22.57 -17.78 9.45
CA GLU A 23 -21.20 -18.22 9.64
C GLU A 23 -20.27 -17.01 9.65
N LEU A 24 -19.31 -16.99 10.58
CA LEU A 24 -18.30 -15.95 10.67
C LEU A 24 -17.05 -16.36 9.89
N PHE A 25 -16.58 -15.49 9.02
CA PHE A 25 -15.39 -15.69 8.22
C PHE A 25 -14.34 -14.65 8.54
N ILE A 26 -13.08 -15.08 8.58
CA ILE A 26 -11.92 -14.22 8.79
C ILE A 26 -10.98 -14.28 7.59
N SER A 27 -10.54 -13.11 7.13
CA SER A 27 -9.41 -12.99 6.23
C SER A 27 -8.27 -12.26 6.93
N CYS A 28 -7.08 -12.83 6.83
CA CYS A 28 -5.82 -12.30 7.31
C CYS A 28 -4.85 -12.27 6.12
N PRO A 29 -4.88 -11.20 5.30
CA PRO A 29 -4.24 -11.21 3.98
C PRO A 29 -2.72 -11.45 4.00
N SER A 30 -2.00 -10.98 5.01
CA SER A 30 -0.55 -11.17 5.04
C SER A 30 -0.13 -12.61 5.40
N GLU A 31 -0.98 -13.36 6.11
CA GLU A 31 -0.76 -14.76 6.46
C GLU A 31 -1.26 -15.70 5.35
N GLY A 32 -1.72 -15.15 4.22
CA GLY A 32 -2.30 -15.93 3.13
C GLY A 32 -3.66 -16.57 3.48
N ILE A 33 -4.33 -16.11 4.54
CA ILE A 33 -5.58 -16.70 5.01
C ILE A 33 -6.75 -15.86 4.51
N PHE A 34 -7.64 -16.48 3.74
CA PHE A 34 -8.78 -15.79 3.16
C PHE A 34 -10.06 -16.55 3.39
N ASN A 35 -11.08 -15.79 3.77
CA ASN A 35 -12.43 -16.30 3.93
C ASN A 35 -12.47 -17.61 4.73
N ARG A 36 -11.62 -17.69 5.76
CA ARG A 36 -11.51 -18.89 6.58
C ARG A 36 -12.62 -18.83 7.59
N LYS A 37 -13.50 -19.82 7.55
CA LYS A 37 -14.57 -19.94 8.54
C LYS A 37 -13.96 -20.05 9.94
N CYS A 38 -14.43 -19.21 10.86
CA CYS A 38 -14.10 -19.30 12.27
C CYS A 38 -14.66 -20.62 12.83
N LEU A 39 -13.88 -21.26 13.71
CA LEU A 39 -14.24 -22.57 14.28
C LEU A 39 -15.50 -22.48 15.14
N LYS A 40 -15.66 -21.35 15.85
CA LYS A 40 -16.78 -21.03 16.72
C LYS A 40 -16.79 -19.52 16.94
N PHE A 41 -17.97 -18.92 17.10
CA PHE A 41 -18.10 -17.51 17.44
C PHE A 41 -19.38 -17.27 18.27
N ASN A 42 -19.40 -16.18 19.03
CA ASN A 42 -20.58 -15.68 19.75
C ASN A 42 -20.66 -14.18 19.53
N ILE A 43 -21.85 -13.65 19.24
CA ILE A 43 -22.08 -12.21 19.07
C ILE A 43 -23.32 -11.85 19.89
N THR A 44 -23.10 -11.07 20.95
CA THR A 44 -24.15 -10.48 21.77
C THR A 44 -23.86 -8.98 21.92
N GLU A 45 -24.80 -8.22 22.48
CA GLU A 45 -24.59 -6.79 22.75
C GLU A 45 -23.39 -6.52 23.67
N ASN A 46 -23.06 -7.47 24.55
CA ASN A 46 -22.07 -7.30 25.62
C ASN A 46 -20.80 -8.14 25.44
N ASP A 47 -20.81 -9.12 24.54
CA ASP A 47 -19.71 -10.07 24.35
C ASP A 47 -19.61 -10.52 22.88
N PHE A 48 -18.42 -10.39 22.31
CA PHE A 48 -18.08 -10.94 21.01
C PHE A 48 -16.74 -11.68 21.11
N PHE A 49 -16.75 -12.99 20.89
CA PHE A 49 -15.53 -13.78 20.75
C PHE A 49 -15.60 -14.72 19.54
N PHE A 50 -14.44 -15.13 19.04
CA PHE A 50 -14.33 -16.18 18.03
C PHE A 50 -13.06 -17.03 18.18
N TYR A 51 -13.07 -18.19 17.55
CA TYR A 51 -11.95 -19.11 17.52
C TYR A 51 -11.34 -19.18 16.12
N PHE A 52 -10.03 -19.00 16.04
CA PHE A 52 -9.25 -19.03 14.80
C PHE A 52 -7.89 -19.66 15.07
N LEU A 53 -7.45 -20.58 14.20
CA LEU A 53 -6.17 -21.32 14.36
C LEU A 53 -5.99 -21.95 15.76
N ASN A 54 -7.06 -22.54 16.32
CA ASN A 54 -7.09 -23.12 17.67
C ASN A 54 -6.86 -22.14 18.83
N LYS A 55 -7.03 -20.83 18.59
CA LYS A 55 -6.91 -19.78 19.61
C LYS A 55 -8.23 -19.03 19.78
N LYS A 56 -8.55 -18.62 21.01
CA LYS A 56 -9.70 -17.77 21.34
C LYS A 56 -9.30 -16.30 21.24
N TYR A 57 -10.12 -15.52 20.55
CA TYR A 57 -10.00 -14.07 20.45
C TYR A 57 -11.26 -13.45 21.06
N ASN A 58 -11.10 -12.54 22.02
CA ASN A 58 -12.21 -11.70 22.49
C ASN A 58 -12.11 -10.33 21.83
N LEU A 59 -13.26 -9.79 21.44
CA LEU A 59 -13.38 -8.47 20.85
C LEU A 59 -13.91 -7.50 21.91
N THR A 60 -13.04 -6.66 22.44
CA THR A 60 -13.43 -5.63 23.40
C THR A 60 -13.67 -4.30 22.67
N LYS A 61 -14.84 -3.70 22.92
CA LYS A 61 -15.15 -2.35 22.46
C LYS A 61 -14.37 -1.36 23.34
N THR A 62 -13.41 -0.65 22.77
CA THR A 62 -12.69 0.37 23.54
C THR A 62 -13.58 1.59 23.75
N SER A 63 -13.75 2.03 24.99
CA SER A 63 -14.63 3.18 25.33
C SER A 63 -14.18 4.51 24.73
N LYS A 64 -12.93 4.59 24.23
CA LYS A 64 -12.32 5.80 23.67
C LYS A 64 -12.29 5.85 22.14
N SER A 65 -12.70 4.79 21.43
CA SER A 65 -12.71 4.79 19.96
C SER A 65 -13.79 3.87 19.39
N ARG A 66 -14.28 4.16 18.18
CA ARG A 66 -15.13 3.19 17.42
C ARG A 66 -14.32 1.95 16.95
N LYS A 67 -13.11 1.73 17.48
CA LYS A 67 -12.24 0.61 17.14
C LYS A 67 -12.44 -0.51 18.13
N PHE A 68 -12.54 -1.71 17.60
CA PHE A 68 -12.51 -2.92 18.39
C PHE A 68 -11.07 -3.43 18.49
N VAL A 69 -10.66 -3.87 19.67
CA VAL A 69 -9.31 -4.39 19.94
C VAL A 69 -9.41 -5.87 20.31
N PHE A 70 -8.40 -6.64 19.94
CA PHE A 70 -8.29 -8.06 20.25
C PHE A 70 -7.48 -8.28 21.52
N GLU A 71 -7.99 -9.12 22.42
CA GLU A 71 -7.23 -9.63 23.56
C GLU A 71 -7.20 -11.16 23.52
N ARG A 72 -6.00 -11.74 23.37
CA ARG A 72 -5.78 -13.18 23.56
C ARG A 72 -5.98 -13.55 25.02
N THR A 73 -6.71 -14.65 25.21
CA THR A 73 -6.82 -15.33 26.50
C THR A 73 -6.21 -16.72 26.37
N ASP A 74 -5.18 -17.00 27.16
CA ASP A 74 -4.48 -18.30 27.18
C ASP A 74 -5.25 -19.38 27.97
N THR A 75 -6.45 -19.06 28.48
CA THR A 75 -7.26 -19.96 29.30
C THR A 75 -8.35 -20.63 28.46
N ILE A 76 -8.15 -21.92 28.12
CA ILE A 76 -9.15 -22.76 27.46
C ILE A 76 -10.06 -23.35 28.55
N HIS A 77 -11.32 -22.90 28.64
CA HIS A 77 -12.33 -23.64 29.40
C HIS A 77 -12.85 -24.81 28.55
N LYS A 78 -12.78 -26.04 29.09
CA LYS A 78 -13.41 -27.25 28.53
C LYS A 78 -14.90 -26.96 28.31
N THR A 79 -15.37 -27.06 27.07
CA THR A 79 -16.82 -27.14 26.76
C THR A 79 -17.11 -28.46 26.06
N GLU A 80 -18.10 -29.19 26.58
CA GLU A 80 -18.47 -30.59 26.25
C GLU A 80 -19.13 -30.79 24.87
N CYS A 81 -18.93 -29.92 23.89
CA CYS A 81 -19.55 -30.09 22.58
C CYS A 81 -18.55 -30.63 21.55
N LEU A 82 -18.59 -31.93 21.29
CA LEU A 82 -17.94 -32.58 20.16
C LEU A 82 -18.81 -32.36 18.92
N VAL A 83 -18.35 -31.49 18.02
CA VAL A 83 -18.92 -31.37 16.66
C VAL A 83 -17.97 -32.10 15.72
N SER A 84 -18.50 -33.08 14.98
CA SER A 84 -17.77 -33.83 13.96
C SER A 84 -17.63 -33.05 12.66
N PHE A 85 -16.51 -33.26 11.98
CA PHE A 85 -16.08 -32.54 10.79
C PHE A 85 -16.53 -33.24 9.51
N ILE A 86 -16.81 -32.46 8.47
CA ILE A 86 -16.75 -32.94 7.08
C ILE A 86 -15.75 -32.05 6.36
N ALA A 87 -14.69 -32.66 5.81
CA ALA A 87 -13.73 -31.99 4.95
C ALA A 87 -14.37 -31.72 3.59
N VAL A 88 -14.27 -30.49 3.10
CA VAL A 88 -14.71 -30.07 1.77
C VAL A 88 -13.47 -30.00 0.88
N GLU A 89 -13.51 -30.67 -0.28
CA GLU A 89 -12.35 -30.75 -1.17
C GLU A 89 -12.10 -29.43 -1.91
N LYS A 90 -10.85 -29.20 -2.37
CA LYS A 90 -10.41 -28.01 -3.13
C LYS A 90 -11.33 -27.67 -4.32
N LYS A 91 -11.99 -28.68 -4.89
CA LYS A 91 -12.88 -28.57 -6.05
C LYS A 91 -14.26 -28.01 -5.69
N GLU A 92 -14.79 -28.32 -4.51
CA GLU A 92 -16.04 -27.74 -4.00
C GLU A 92 -15.84 -26.29 -3.56
N PHE A 93 -14.64 -25.93 -3.07
CA PHE A 93 -14.27 -24.56 -2.75
C PHE A 93 -14.20 -23.64 -3.99
N GLN A 94 -13.76 -24.16 -5.14
CA GLN A 94 -13.69 -23.40 -6.39
C GLN A 94 -15.07 -23.03 -6.96
N ASN A 95 -16.13 -23.76 -6.58
CA ASN A 95 -17.51 -23.49 -7.00
C ASN A 95 -18.23 -22.48 -6.09
N LEU A 96 -17.60 -22.06 -4.98
CA LEU A 96 -18.13 -21.00 -4.13
C LEU A 96 -17.72 -19.65 -4.72
N ASN A 97 -18.58 -19.11 -5.60
CA ASN A 97 -18.45 -17.78 -6.23
C ASN A 97 -18.33 -16.66 -5.16
N VAL A 98 -17.11 -16.41 -4.71
CA VAL A 98 -16.70 -15.10 -4.21
C VAL A 98 -16.04 -14.43 -5.39
N GLU A 99 -16.82 -13.67 -6.17
CA GLU A 99 -16.30 -12.87 -7.28
C GLU A 99 -15.31 -11.82 -6.72
N ARG A 100 -14.05 -12.22 -6.56
CA ARG A 100 -12.94 -11.28 -6.65
C ARG A 100 -12.87 -10.92 -8.11
N VAL A 101 -13.30 -9.71 -8.46
CA VAL A 101 -13.18 -9.19 -9.82
C VAL A 101 -11.74 -9.43 -10.29
N SER A 102 -11.57 -10.28 -11.30
CA SER A 102 -10.26 -10.50 -11.88
C SER A 102 -9.82 -9.19 -12.51
N LEU A 103 -8.62 -8.70 -12.12
CA LEU A 103 -8.03 -7.53 -12.74
C LEU A 103 -7.98 -7.64 -14.27
N GLU A 104 -7.93 -8.86 -14.81
CA GLU A 104 -7.87 -9.19 -16.24
C GLU A 104 -8.98 -8.54 -17.09
N ASN A 105 -10.13 -8.21 -16.49
CA ASN A 105 -11.26 -7.60 -17.20
C ASN A 105 -11.30 -6.06 -17.07
N GLU A 106 -10.34 -5.46 -16.36
CA GLU A 106 -10.40 -4.06 -15.93
C GLU A 106 -9.45 -3.19 -16.77
N ILE A 107 -9.91 -2.93 -17.99
CA ILE A 107 -9.24 -2.08 -18.98
C ILE A 107 -9.70 -0.62 -18.79
N TYR A 108 -8.72 0.28 -18.76
CA TYR A 108 -8.94 1.72 -18.68
C TYR A 108 -9.52 2.28 -19.99
N LYS A 109 -10.65 2.99 -19.92
CA LYS A 109 -11.46 3.43 -21.09
C LYS A 109 -10.90 4.61 -21.91
N GLN A 110 -9.75 5.18 -21.54
CA GLN A 110 -9.13 6.34 -22.23
C GLN A 110 -9.96 7.64 -22.16
N GLU A 111 -10.74 7.83 -21.10
CA GLU A 111 -11.61 8.99 -20.89
C GLU A 111 -11.08 9.91 -19.77
N GLY A 112 -11.70 11.10 -19.66
CA GLY A 112 -11.42 12.09 -18.63
C GLY A 112 -10.63 13.29 -19.15
N ASP A 113 -10.71 14.40 -18.41
CA ASP A 113 -10.05 15.64 -18.79
C ASP A 113 -8.53 15.55 -18.64
N TYR A 114 -7.82 16.28 -19.51
CA TYR A 114 -6.39 16.47 -19.33
C TYR A 114 -6.13 17.18 -17.99
N VAL A 115 -5.16 16.64 -17.24
CA VAL A 115 -4.63 17.24 -16.03
C VAL A 115 -3.15 17.47 -16.19
N LYS A 116 -2.59 18.51 -15.56
CA LYS A 116 -1.15 18.77 -15.56
C LYS A 116 -0.60 18.55 -14.16
N PHE A 117 0.33 17.61 -14.01
CA PHE A 117 1.08 17.45 -12.77
C PHE A 117 2.15 18.54 -12.66
N LYS A 118 2.25 19.17 -11.50
CA LYS A 118 3.28 20.18 -11.18
C LYS A 118 4.20 19.66 -10.08
N TYR A 119 5.46 20.09 -10.15
CA TYR A 119 6.49 19.72 -9.18
C TYR A 119 7.18 20.98 -8.72
N SER A 120 7.26 21.18 -7.41
CA SER A 120 8.00 22.25 -6.76
C SER A 120 9.26 21.68 -6.13
N PHE A 121 10.38 22.32 -6.46
CA PHE A 121 11.69 22.07 -5.84
C PHE A 121 12.04 23.16 -4.83
N GLU A 122 11.06 23.92 -4.35
CA GLU A 122 11.26 24.90 -3.30
C GLU A 122 11.46 24.21 -1.94
N ASN A 123 12.17 24.87 -1.03
CA ASN A 123 12.47 24.39 0.33
C ASN A 123 13.25 23.06 0.42
N ILE A 124 13.81 22.56 -0.68
CA ILE A 124 14.61 21.34 -0.68
C ILE A 124 15.94 21.46 0.06
N THR A 125 16.53 22.67 0.14
CA THR A 125 17.81 22.91 0.83
C THR A 125 17.72 22.54 2.30
N ASN A 126 16.61 22.89 2.96
CA ASN A 126 16.36 22.53 4.36
C ASN A 126 16.34 21.00 4.56
N ILE A 127 15.81 20.25 3.59
CA ILE A 127 15.83 18.78 3.63
C ILE A 127 17.25 18.28 3.44
N LYS A 128 17.97 18.77 2.42
CA LYS A 128 19.35 18.35 2.13
C LYS A 128 20.26 18.50 3.34
N GLU A 129 20.22 19.66 4.00
CA GLU A 129 20.99 19.95 5.21
C GLU A 129 20.57 19.04 6.37
N TYR A 130 19.26 18.92 6.63
CA TYR A 130 18.74 18.13 7.76
C TYR A 130 19.11 16.65 7.66
N VAL A 131 18.98 16.05 6.48
CA VAL A 131 19.32 14.63 6.24
C VAL A 131 20.80 14.42 5.92
N LYS A 132 21.59 15.50 5.90
CA LYS A 132 23.01 15.50 5.54
C LYS A 132 23.25 14.78 4.21
N MET A 133 22.50 15.17 3.18
CA MET A 133 22.39 14.44 1.92
C MET A 133 23.76 14.15 1.28
N GLU A 134 24.67 15.13 1.30
CA GLU A 134 26.02 15.02 0.75
C GLU A 134 26.89 13.92 1.41
N GLU A 135 26.54 13.47 2.63
CA GLU A 135 27.29 12.42 3.32
C GLU A 135 26.99 11.01 2.76
N TRP A 136 25.89 10.82 2.00
CA TRP A 136 25.44 9.49 1.57
C TRP A 136 24.88 9.42 0.15
N LEU A 137 24.61 10.56 -0.49
CA LEU A 137 24.19 10.66 -1.88
C LEU A 137 25.32 11.25 -2.72
N ASP A 138 25.65 10.58 -3.81
CA ASP A 138 26.58 11.10 -4.81
C ASP A 138 25.77 11.76 -5.95
N ASP A 139 25.82 13.08 -6.02
CA ASP A 139 25.08 13.87 -7.01
C ASP A 139 25.57 13.63 -8.46
N SER A 140 26.71 12.97 -8.67
CA SER A 140 27.20 12.58 -10.00
C SER A 140 26.58 11.28 -10.55
N GLN A 141 25.89 10.52 -9.71
CA GLN A 141 25.22 9.29 -10.12
C GLN A 141 24.02 9.55 -11.05
N ASP A 142 23.72 8.54 -11.88
CA ASP A 142 22.47 8.53 -12.66
C ASP A 142 21.22 8.54 -11.75
N ASP A 143 20.08 8.90 -12.34
CA ASP A 143 18.84 9.06 -11.58
C ASP A 143 18.44 7.77 -10.85
N PHE A 144 18.66 6.59 -11.44
CA PHE A 144 18.26 5.31 -10.83
C PHE A 144 19.11 4.96 -9.59
N ASN A 145 20.41 5.22 -9.64
CA ASN A 145 21.30 5.04 -8.50
C ASN A 145 20.98 6.02 -7.37
N LYS A 146 20.63 7.27 -7.70
CA LYS A 146 20.12 8.25 -6.72
C LYS A 146 18.81 7.79 -6.07
N MET A 147 17.86 7.29 -6.87
CA MET A 147 16.61 6.69 -6.38
C MET A 147 16.89 5.57 -5.38
N TYR A 148 17.80 4.66 -5.73
CA TYR A 148 18.14 3.53 -4.88
C TYR A 148 18.83 3.96 -3.58
N SER A 149 19.71 4.97 -3.63
CA SER A 149 20.32 5.57 -2.44
C SER A 149 19.28 6.18 -1.51
N CYS A 150 18.31 6.93 -2.04
CA CYS A 150 17.19 7.47 -1.25
C CYS A 150 16.34 6.34 -0.62
N LEU A 151 16.01 5.30 -1.39
CA LEU A 151 15.24 4.15 -0.92
C LEU A 151 15.94 3.41 0.24
N LYS A 152 17.24 3.15 0.10
CA LYS A 152 18.07 2.55 1.15
C LYS A 152 18.12 3.44 2.40
N TRP A 153 18.30 4.75 2.22
CA TRP A 153 18.38 5.70 3.33
C TRP A 153 17.13 5.65 4.21
N VAL A 154 15.95 5.64 3.57
CA VAL A 154 14.65 5.51 4.28
C VAL A 154 14.56 4.17 4.99
N ASN A 155 14.81 3.06 4.30
CA ASN A 155 14.68 1.73 4.90
C ASN A 155 15.63 1.50 6.09
N GLN A 156 16.84 2.06 6.06
CA GLN A 156 17.80 1.95 7.16
C GLN A 156 17.34 2.68 8.43
N ARG A 157 16.58 3.77 8.28
CA ARG A 157 16.18 4.64 9.40
C ARG A 157 14.78 4.40 9.90
N ILE A 158 13.84 4.04 9.03
CA ILE A 158 12.41 3.93 9.37
C ILE A 158 11.89 2.56 8.93
N LYS A 159 11.21 1.86 9.84
CA LYS A 159 10.57 0.57 9.54
C LYS A 159 9.06 0.71 9.36
N HIS A 160 8.51 -0.11 8.48
CA HIS A 160 7.08 -0.13 8.21
C HIS A 160 6.28 -0.69 9.40
N LYS A 161 5.19 0.00 9.76
CA LYS A 161 4.19 -0.46 10.73
C LYS A 161 2.81 0.04 10.33
N SER A 162 1.96 -0.87 9.83
CA SER A 162 0.71 -0.56 9.12
C SER A 162 -0.29 0.30 9.91
N TYR A 163 -0.38 0.12 11.23
CA TYR A 163 -1.42 0.70 12.07
C TYR A 163 -1.02 2.00 12.78
N ILE A 164 0.15 2.56 12.47
CA ILE A 164 0.54 3.88 12.98
C ILE A 164 -0.38 4.94 12.37
N VAL A 165 -0.93 5.80 13.25
CA VAL A 165 -1.63 7.02 12.85
C VAL A 165 -0.60 8.13 12.69
N LEU A 166 -0.53 8.70 11.48
CA LEU A 166 0.39 9.78 11.17
C LEU A 166 -0.04 11.11 11.82
N PRO A 167 0.91 12.01 12.13
CA PRO A 167 0.58 13.36 12.59
C PRO A 167 -0.19 14.16 11.53
N PRO A 168 -0.86 15.27 11.91
CA PRO A 168 -1.54 16.16 10.95
C PRO A 168 -0.60 16.81 9.95
N LYS A 169 0.58 17.24 10.40
CA LYS A 169 1.63 17.82 9.55
C LYS A 169 2.48 16.69 8.97
N ARG A 170 2.50 16.56 7.65
CA ARG A 170 3.07 15.40 6.95
C ARG A 170 4.06 15.82 5.88
N ASP A 171 5.07 16.56 6.32
CA ASP A 171 6.32 16.77 5.58
C ASP A 171 7.43 15.87 6.14
N LEU A 172 8.52 15.69 5.39
CA LEU A 172 9.63 14.81 5.73
C LEU A 172 10.20 15.10 7.12
N LEU A 173 10.45 16.36 7.47
CA LEU A 173 11.03 16.72 8.78
C LEU A 173 10.07 16.33 9.91
N SER A 174 8.78 16.67 9.75
CA SER A 174 7.75 16.33 10.73
C SER A 174 7.59 14.83 10.91
N LEU A 175 7.62 14.06 9.81
CA LEU A 175 7.50 12.61 9.83
C LEU A 175 8.75 11.93 10.41
N LEU A 176 9.95 12.45 10.17
CA LEU A 176 11.19 11.96 10.78
C LEU A 176 11.20 12.19 12.29
N ASN A 177 10.82 13.39 12.75
CA ASN A 177 10.70 13.68 14.18
C ASN A 177 9.66 12.78 14.84
N PHE A 178 8.48 12.63 14.22
CA PHE A 178 7.45 11.71 14.71
C PHE A 178 7.95 10.27 14.77
N ALA A 179 8.63 9.79 13.72
CA ALA A 179 9.18 8.45 13.69
C ALA A 179 10.18 8.22 14.82
N ASN A 180 11.08 9.18 15.09
CA ASN A 180 12.06 9.12 16.17
C ASN A 180 11.39 8.94 17.54
N GLU A 181 10.27 9.63 17.79
CA GLU A 181 9.48 9.50 19.02
C GLU A 181 8.68 8.18 19.10
N HIS A 182 8.43 7.53 17.96
CA HIS A 182 7.57 6.33 17.84
C HIS A 182 8.36 5.06 17.49
N GLY A 183 9.63 5.02 17.91
CA GLY A 183 10.50 3.86 17.76
C GLY A 183 10.93 3.60 16.31
N ASN A 184 11.13 4.68 15.55
CA ASN A 184 11.56 4.71 14.16
C ASN A 184 10.63 3.96 13.20
N ARG A 185 9.33 4.25 13.29
CA ARG A 185 8.29 3.56 12.52
C ARG A 185 7.27 4.50 11.91
N LEU A 186 6.83 4.17 10.69
CA LEU A 186 5.74 4.83 9.97
C LEU A 186 4.91 3.79 9.21
N ASN A 187 3.67 4.13 8.86
CA ASN A 187 2.87 3.34 7.92
C ASN A 187 3.34 3.57 6.46
N CYS A 188 2.77 2.82 5.51
CA CYS A 188 3.15 2.88 4.09
C CYS A 188 3.08 4.32 3.51
N ARG A 189 2.06 5.09 3.88
CA ARG A 189 1.89 6.48 3.47
C ARG A 189 3.00 7.38 3.99
N GLY A 190 3.32 7.29 5.28
CA GLY A 190 4.39 8.09 5.89
C GLY A 190 5.75 7.80 5.25
N LEU A 191 6.04 6.52 5.00
CA LEU A 191 7.26 6.11 4.29
C LEU A 191 7.30 6.63 2.84
N ALA A 192 6.19 6.57 2.12
CA ALA A 192 6.10 7.05 0.74
C ALA A 192 6.27 8.57 0.65
N ILE A 193 5.71 9.34 1.60
CA ILE A 193 5.92 10.79 1.69
C ILE A 193 7.40 11.09 1.89
N VAL A 194 8.02 10.51 2.92
CA VAL A 194 9.46 10.70 3.21
C VAL A 194 10.31 10.37 1.99
N LEU A 195 10.08 9.23 1.33
CA LEU A 195 10.84 8.86 0.13
C LEU A 195 10.61 9.86 -1.02
N SER A 196 9.37 10.24 -1.29
CA SER A 196 9.06 11.16 -2.39
C SER A 196 9.71 12.54 -2.21
N GLU A 197 9.66 13.09 -0.99
CA GLU A 197 10.28 14.37 -0.66
C GLU A 197 11.81 14.29 -0.66
N LEU A 198 12.38 13.15 -0.25
CA LEU A 198 13.82 12.91 -0.35
C LEU A 198 14.28 12.85 -1.81
N CYS A 199 13.51 12.21 -2.69
CA CYS A 199 13.79 12.18 -4.13
C CYS A 199 13.67 13.58 -4.75
N LEU A 200 12.65 14.38 -4.39
CA LEU A 200 12.55 15.77 -4.83
C LEU A 200 13.77 16.58 -4.37
N ALA A 201 14.22 16.39 -3.12
CA ALA A 201 15.42 17.03 -2.62
C ALA A 201 16.69 16.58 -3.36
N ALA A 202 16.75 15.34 -3.84
CA ALA A 202 17.80 14.83 -4.72
C ALA A 202 17.69 15.32 -6.18
N GLY A 203 16.74 16.22 -6.50
CA GLY A 203 16.54 16.75 -7.85
C GLY A 203 15.78 15.81 -8.79
N LEU A 204 15.11 14.79 -8.25
CA LEU A 204 14.35 13.81 -9.01
C LEU A 204 12.85 14.12 -8.97
N TYR A 205 12.17 14.03 -10.11
CA TYR A 205 10.71 14.12 -10.14
C TYR A 205 10.09 12.89 -9.50
N ALA A 206 9.36 13.06 -8.39
CA ALA A 206 8.76 11.96 -7.64
C ALA A 206 7.29 12.24 -7.26
N ARG A 207 6.47 11.18 -7.21
CA ARG A 207 5.09 11.20 -6.70
C ARG A 207 4.86 9.99 -5.82
N TYR A 208 4.23 10.16 -4.67
CA TYR A 208 3.63 9.02 -3.98
C TYR A 208 2.24 8.73 -4.57
N ILE A 209 1.96 7.46 -4.80
CA ILE A 209 0.75 6.95 -5.45
C ILE A 209 0.04 6.00 -4.49
N THR A 210 -1.23 6.26 -4.25
CA THR A 210 -2.09 5.36 -3.49
C THR A 210 -2.67 4.32 -4.44
N CYS A 211 -2.30 3.06 -4.23
CA CYS A 211 -2.87 1.88 -4.88
C CYS A 211 -4.07 1.41 -4.05
N SER A 212 -5.25 1.37 -4.65
CA SER A 212 -6.49 0.99 -3.95
C SER A 212 -7.26 -0.10 -4.71
N PRO A 213 -8.04 -0.93 -4.00
CA PRO A 213 -8.92 -1.90 -4.62
C PRO A 213 -10.14 -1.24 -5.25
N ARG A 214 -11.01 -2.04 -5.86
CA ARG A 214 -12.23 -1.58 -6.53
C ARG A 214 -13.13 -0.79 -5.59
N GLU A 215 -13.27 -1.26 -4.36
CA GLU A 215 -14.10 -0.62 -3.34
C GLU A 215 -13.62 0.81 -3.08
N ARG A 216 -14.55 1.76 -3.10
CA ARG A 216 -14.27 3.17 -2.80
C ARG A 216 -13.90 3.37 -1.33
N GLU A 217 -14.78 2.91 -0.45
CA GLU A 217 -14.65 2.97 1.01
C GLU A 217 -13.81 1.79 1.48
N THR A 218 -12.51 1.99 1.66
CA THR A 218 -11.58 0.94 2.07
C THR A 218 -10.39 1.51 2.81
N ASP A 219 -10.04 0.87 3.92
CA ASP A 219 -8.78 1.14 4.64
C ASP A 219 -7.63 0.27 4.09
N ASP A 220 -7.90 -0.61 3.12
CA ASP A 220 -6.93 -1.54 2.56
C ASP A 220 -6.29 -0.98 1.28
N SER A 221 -5.55 0.13 1.45
CA SER A 221 -4.72 0.72 0.40
C SER A 221 -3.24 0.41 0.64
N HIS A 222 -2.42 0.63 -0.39
CA HIS A 222 -0.97 0.61 -0.26
C HIS A 222 -0.38 1.81 -0.99
N VAL A 223 0.62 2.46 -0.40
CA VAL A 223 1.20 3.67 -0.98
C VAL A 223 2.64 3.38 -1.40
N VAL A 224 2.94 3.65 -2.67
CA VAL A 224 4.27 3.49 -3.28
C VAL A 224 4.73 4.81 -3.86
N VAL A 225 5.97 4.89 -4.31
CA VAL A 225 6.53 6.10 -4.96
C VAL A 225 6.87 5.77 -6.41
N ILE A 226 6.52 6.65 -7.33
CA ILE A 226 7.06 6.63 -8.68
C ILE A 226 8.06 7.77 -8.84
N VAL A 227 9.20 7.48 -9.46
CA VAL A 227 10.26 8.47 -9.70
C VAL A 227 10.69 8.39 -11.17
N TYR A 228 10.85 9.54 -11.82
CA TYR A 228 11.23 9.59 -13.23
C TYR A 228 12.76 9.51 -13.37
N SER A 229 13.25 8.61 -14.24
CA SER A 229 14.66 8.58 -14.67
C SER A 229 14.77 9.18 -16.07
N LYS A 230 15.67 10.15 -16.23
CA LYS A 230 15.98 10.76 -17.52
C LYS A 230 16.68 9.78 -18.46
N GLU A 231 17.62 9.00 -17.93
CA GLU A 231 18.43 8.05 -18.69
C GLU A 231 17.58 6.90 -19.25
N LEU A 232 16.62 6.42 -18.46
CA LEU A 232 15.68 5.38 -18.88
C LEU A 232 14.41 5.95 -19.55
N ASN A 233 14.25 7.28 -19.54
CA ASN A 233 13.11 8.02 -20.10
C ASN A 233 11.76 7.46 -19.67
N LYS A 234 11.64 7.05 -18.39
CA LYS A 234 10.43 6.44 -17.83
C LYS A 234 10.30 6.60 -16.33
N TRP A 235 9.08 6.36 -15.84
CA TRP A 235 8.79 6.24 -14.41
C TRP A 235 9.28 4.90 -13.86
N ILE A 236 9.75 4.89 -12.62
CA ILE A 236 10.19 3.69 -11.90
C ILE A 236 9.44 3.63 -10.58
N MET A 237 8.88 2.46 -10.26
CA MET A 237 8.19 2.20 -9.00
C MET A 237 9.17 1.79 -7.91
N LEU A 238 9.09 2.49 -6.78
CA LEU A 238 9.81 2.22 -5.55
C LEU A 238 8.82 2.02 -4.40
N ASP A 239 9.07 1.04 -3.54
CA ASP A 239 8.27 0.78 -2.35
C ASP A 239 9.15 0.85 -1.09
N PRO A 240 9.07 1.97 -0.33
CA PRO A 240 9.89 2.16 0.86
C PRO A 240 9.50 1.25 2.03
N SER A 241 8.31 0.65 2.01
CA SER A 241 7.88 -0.29 3.04
C SER A 241 8.79 -1.53 3.10
N TYR A 242 9.38 -1.86 1.95
CA TYR A 242 10.17 -3.08 1.78
C TYR A 242 11.56 -2.86 1.16
N CYS A 243 12.00 -1.60 0.99
CA CYS A 243 13.23 -1.28 0.22
C CYS A 243 13.21 -1.93 -1.17
N LEU A 244 12.07 -1.84 -1.85
CA LEU A 244 11.73 -2.68 -2.98
C LEU A 244 11.61 -1.87 -4.29
N PHE A 245 12.13 -2.44 -5.37
CA PHE A 245 11.77 -2.11 -6.75
C PHE A 245 11.72 -3.41 -7.57
N PHE A 246 10.97 -3.38 -8.65
CA PHE A 246 10.80 -4.54 -9.54
C PHE A 246 11.66 -4.42 -10.80
N LEU A 247 12.15 -5.55 -11.27
CA LEU A 247 12.90 -5.70 -12.51
C LEU A 247 12.17 -6.65 -13.46
N ASN A 248 12.26 -6.42 -14.77
CA ASN A 248 11.88 -7.42 -15.78
C ASN A 248 12.99 -8.47 -15.96
N ASN A 249 12.78 -9.43 -16.87
CA ASN A 249 13.77 -10.46 -17.21
C ASN A 249 15.07 -9.91 -17.83
N GLN A 250 15.04 -8.69 -18.35
CA GLN A 250 16.19 -7.98 -18.89
C GLN A 250 16.93 -7.15 -17.82
N ASN A 251 16.55 -7.28 -16.54
CA ASN A 251 17.07 -6.51 -15.41
C ASN A 251 16.81 -5.00 -15.50
N GLU A 252 15.77 -4.59 -16.22
CA GLU A 252 15.36 -3.18 -16.28
C GLU A 252 14.30 -2.89 -15.20
N PRO A 253 14.40 -1.75 -14.51
CA PRO A 253 13.43 -1.39 -13.48
C PRO A 253 12.05 -1.09 -14.07
N LEU A 254 11.00 -1.48 -13.37
CA LEU A 254 9.63 -1.36 -13.82
C LEU A 254 8.94 -0.10 -13.28
N SER A 255 8.15 0.54 -14.12
CA SER A 255 7.11 1.48 -13.72
C SER A 255 5.95 0.75 -13.01
N LEU A 256 5.13 1.49 -12.27
CA LEU A 256 3.92 0.94 -11.65
C LEU A 256 2.91 0.46 -12.70
N HIS A 257 2.86 1.11 -13.86
CA HIS A 257 2.00 0.71 -14.97
C HIS A 257 2.45 -0.62 -15.61
N GLU A 258 3.75 -0.75 -15.92
CA GLU A 258 4.33 -2.00 -16.43
C GLU A 258 4.16 -3.14 -15.41
N PHE A 259 4.45 -2.88 -14.14
CA PHE A 259 4.24 -3.84 -13.05
C PHE A 259 2.80 -4.34 -13.01
N ARG A 260 1.82 -3.43 -12.99
CA ARG A 260 0.39 -3.79 -13.04
C ARG A 260 0.09 -4.70 -14.24
N ASN A 261 0.55 -4.33 -15.43
CA ASN A 261 0.27 -5.09 -16.65
C ASN A 261 0.89 -6.50 -16.60
N LEU A 262 2.08 -6.67 -16.02
CA LEU A 262 2.71 -7.98 -15.86
C LEU A 262 1.96 -8.86 -14.84
N ILE A 263 1.51 -8.28 -13.73
CA ILE A 263 0.71 -8.99 -12.72
C ILE A 263 -0.66 -9.41 -13.26
N MET A 264 -1.29 -8.55 -14.06
CA MET A 264 -2.57 -8.83 -14.70
C MET A 264 -2.50 -9.99 -15.68
N ASN A 265 -1.42 -10.07 -16.46
CA ASN A 265 -1.25 -11.11 -17.47
C ASN A 265 -0.59 -12.38 -16.90
N GLU A 266 -0.48 -12.49 -15.57
CA GLU A 266 0.14 -13.60 -14.83
C GLU A 266 1.51 -14.04 -15.36
N LYS A 267 2.28 -13.10 -15.92
CA LYS A 267 3.49 -13.46 -16.67
C LYS A 267 4.62 -13.98 -15.80
N ASN A 268 4.62 -13.77 -14.48
CA ASN A 268 5.69 -14.20 -13.56
C ASN A 268 7.13 -13.81 -14.00
N GLU A 269 7.26 -12.82 -14.88
CA GLU A 269 8.52 -12.30 -15.44
C GLU A 269 9.04 -11.11 -14.63
N ILE A 270 8.89 -11.16 -13.30
CA ILE A 270 9.30 -10.08 -12.41
C ILE A 270 10.25 -10.57 -11.33
N HIS A 271 11.30 -9.78 -11.10
CA HIS A 271 12.29 -10.00 -10.07
C HIS A 271 12.30 -8.82 -9.10
N ILE A 272 12.81 -9.04 -7.89
CA ILE A 272 12.97 -7.98 -6.88
C ILE A 272 14.46 -7.78 -6.58
N ASN A 273 14.85 -6.52 -6.35
CA ASN A 273 16.20 -6.15 -5.95
C ASN A 273 16.67 -6.90 -4.71
N GLU A 274 17.97 -7.19 -4.61
CA GLU A 274 18.56 -8.02 -3.53
C GLU A 274 18.35 -7.46 -2.10
N SER A 275 18.25 -6.14 -1.96
CA SER A 275 18.02 -5.47 -0.68
C SER A 275 16.56 -5.43 -0.24
N ALA A 276 15.61 -5.91 -1.06
CA ALA A 276 14.20 -5.98 -0.69
C ALA A 276 14.03 -6.83 0.58
N ASN A 277 13.50 -6.20 1.63
CA ASN A 277 13.42 -6.79 2.96
C ASN A 277 12.21 -6.27 3.76
N TYR A 278 11.73 -7.07 4.69
CA TYR A 278 10.82 -6.66 5.74
C TYR A 278 11.48 -6.88 7.10
N PHE A 279 11.72 -5.79 7.84
CA PHE A 279 12.48 -5.82 9.10
C PHE A 279 13.84 -6.52 8.98
N GLY A 280 14.57 -6.29 7.88
CA GLY A 280 15.89 -6.87 7.63
C GLY A 280 15.87 -8.33 7.14
N LYS A 281 14.71 -8.98 7.10
CA LYS A 281 14.55 -10.31 6.49
C LYS A 281 14.22 -10.18 5.02
N ARG A 282 14.85 -10.99 4.15
CA ARG A 282 14.57 -11.04 2.71
C ARG A 282 13.07 -11.11 2.45
N LEU A 283 12.57 -10.20 1.60
CA LEU A 283 11.15 -10.16 1.27
C LEU A 283 10.73 -11.42 0.50
N ASN A 284 9.61 -12.03 0.89
CA ASN A 284 8.96 -13.04 0.08
C ASN A 284 8.10 -12.35 -0.99
N ILE A 285 8.53 -12.44 -2.25
CA ILE A 285 7.82 -11.82 -3.38
C ILE A 285 6.38 -12.33 -3.50
N ASN A 286 6.12 -13.62 -3.29
CA ASN A 286 4.78 -14.18 -3.44
C ASN A 286 3.81 -13.60 -2.41
N THR A 287 4.27 -13.42 -1.16
CA THR A 287 3.48 -12.76 -0.11
C THR A 287 3.17 -11.31 -0.48
N TYR A 288 4.16 -10.57 -0.97
CA TYR A 288 3.98 -9.20 -1.44
C TYR A 288 2.96 -9.12 -2.59
N LEU A 289 3.15 -9.92 -3.64
CA LEU A 289 2.26 -9.96 -4.80
C LEU A 289 0.83 -10.29 -4.40
N HIS A 290 0.67 -11.25 -3.49
CA HIS A 290 -0.64 -11.61 -2.97
C HIS A 290 -1.33 -10.42 -2.27
N SER A 291 -0.57 -9.63 -1.50
CA SER A 291 -1.08 -8.48 -0.75
C SER A 291 -1.39 -7.24 -1.58
N ILE A 292 -0.75 -7.09 -2.76
CA ILE A 292 -0.87 -5.89 -3.58
C ILE A 292 -1.77 -6.12 -4.81
N LYS A 293 -1.92 -7.36 -5.30
CA LYS A 293 -2.66 -7.67 -6.54
C LYS A 293 -4.03 -7.01 -6.54
N HIS A 294 -4.85 -7.17 -5.50
CA HIS A 294 -6.19 -6.56 -5.46
C HIS A 294 -6.18 -5.03 -5.35
N LYS A 295 -5.06 -4.40 -4.95
CA LYS A 295 -4.88 -2.95 -4.82
C LYS A 295 -4.40 -2.27 -6.11
N LEU A 296 -4.12 -3.04 -7.16
CA LEU A 296 -3.73 -2.51 -8.48
C LEU A 296 -4.94 -2.16 -9.35
N TYR A 297 -6.10 -1.92 -8.73
CA TYR A 297 -7.35 -1.64 -9.45
C TYR A 297 -7.46 -0.17 -9.83
N ARG A 298 -7.30 0.74 -8.86
CA ARG A 298 -7.32 2.19 -9.06
C ARG A 298 -6.14 2.85 -8.39
N PHE A 299 -5.73 4.00 -8.93
CA PHE A 299 -4.59 4.75 -8.43
C PHE A 299 -4.99 6.19 -8.14
N SER A 300 -4.38 6.81 -7.13
CA SER A 300 -4.55 8.25 -6.91
C SER A 300 -3.25 8.94 -6.51
N GLY A 301 -3.11 10.19 -6.92
CA GLY A 301 -1.96 11.01 -6.64
C GLY A 301 -2.34 12.50 -6.61
N SER A 302 -1.51 13.30 -5.95
CA SER A 302 -1.66 14.75 -5.97
C SER A 302 -1.31 15.32 -7.35
N LEU A 303 -2.04 16.35 -7.79
CA LEU A 303 -1.73 17.13 -8.99
C LEU A 303 -0.51 18.04 -8.78
N GLU A 304 -0.26 18.44 -7.55
CA GLU A 304 0.90 19.27 -7.19
C GLU A 304 1.76 18.51 -6.20
N MET A 305 3.05 18.35 -6.53
CA MET A 305 4.02 17.75 -5.65
C MET A 305 4.95 18.81 -5.10
N SER A 306 4.86 19.02 -3.79
CA SER A 306 5.76 19.88 -3.03
C SER A 306 5.94 19.28 -1.63
N ILE A 307 6.92 19.80 -0.90
CA ILE A 307 7.13 19.44 0.50
C ILE A 307 5.86 19.74 1.31
N GLY A 308 5.36 18.74 2.05
CA GLY A 308 4.20 18.86 2.93
C GLY A 308 2.82 18.83 2.24
N VAL A 309 2.75 18.54 0.93
CA VAL A 309 1.47 18.56 0.19
C VAL A 309 0.43 17.58 0.73
N ASP A 310 0.87 16.55 1.45
CA ASP A 310 -0.05 15.57 2.01
C ASP A 310 -1.04 16.15 3.03
N SER A 311 -0.70 17.29 3.64
CA SER A 311 -1.58 18.01 4.56
C SER A 311 -2.78 18.67 3.88
N CYS A 312 -2.75 18.86 2.54
CA CYS A 312 -3.87 19.35 1.73
C CYS A 312 -4.27 18.35 0.63
N TYR A 313 -3.96 17.06 0.82
CA TYR A 313 -4.11 16.02 -0.19
C TYR A 313 -5.54 15.96 -0.77
N GLU A 314 -6.58 16.09 0.04
CA GLU A 314 -7.98 15.91 -0.40
C GLU A 314 -8.42 16.95 -1.46
N ASP A 315 -7.81 18.14 -1.47
CA ASP A 315 -8.24 19.24 -2.35
C ASP A 315 -7.66 19.14 -3.77
N ASN A 316 -6.59 18.36 -3.98
CA ASN A 316 -5.80 18.38 -5.22
C ASN A 316 -5.47 16.99 -5.78
N VAL A 317 -6.34 16.01 -5.58
CA VAL A 317 -6.12 14.62 -6.04
C VAL A 317 -6.81 14.33 -7.36
N VAL A 318 -6.15 13.51 -8.17
CA VAL A 318 -6.73 12.85 -9.34
C VAL A 318 -6.75 11.34 -9.12
N HIS A 319 -7.85 10.70 -9.53
CA HIS A 319 -8.03 9.26 -9.46
C HIS A 319 -8.01 8.65 -10.87
N LEU A 320 -7.12 7.68 -11.10
CA LEU A 320 -7.16 6.80 -12.27
C LEU A 320 -8.03 5.58 -11.94
N VAL A 321 -9.14 5.43 -12.65
CA VAL A 321 -10.14 4.35 -12.46
C VAL A 321 -10.49 3.69 -13.79
N PRO A 322 -10.80 2.38 -13.84
CA PRO A 322 -11.18 1.71 -15.09
C PRO A 322 -12.38 2.36 -15.79
N GLN A 323 -13.42 2.70 -15.02
CA GLN A 323 -14.63 3.38 -15.51
C GLN A 323 -14.96 4.56 -14.60
N ILE A 324 -15.03 5.78 -15.16
CA ILE A 324 -15.27 7.00 -14.38
C ILE A 324 -16.65 6.98 -13.72
N GLN A 325 -17.67 6.52 -14.46
CA GLN A 325 -19.06 6.46 -14.03
C GLN A 325 -19.33 5.60 -12.78
N ASP A 326 -18.42 4.69 -12.44
CA ASP A 326 -18.53 3.82 -11.26
C ASP A 326 -18.14 4.55 -9.96
N TYR A 327 -17.58 5.76 -10.09
CA TYR A 327 -17.02 6.53 -8.99
C TYR A 327 -17.47 7.98 -9.00
N ASP A 328 -17.87 8.47 -7.82
CA ASP A 328 -18.20 9.87 -7.59
C ASP A 328 -17.00 10.57 -6.92
N PHE A 329 -15.88 10.63 -7.65
CA PHE A 329 -14.70 11.40 -7.28
C PHE A 329 -14.76 12.78 -7.94
N THR A 330 -14.36 13.83 -7.21
CA THR A 330 -14.25 15.20 -7.75
C THR A 330 -13.43 15.26 -9.04
N ARG A 331 -12.42 14.40 -9.16
CA ARG A 331 -11.58 14.27 -10.34
C ARG A 331 -11.20 12.82 -10.59
N ALA A 332 -11.92 12.19 -11.51
CA ALA A 332 -11.63 10.85 -12.01
C ALA A 332 -11.27 10.90 -13.49
N ILE A 333 -10.27 10.12 -13.87
CA ILE A 333 -9.87 9.86 -15.26
C ILE A 333 -9.76 8.35 -15.48
N SER A 334 -10.03 7.89 -16.68
CA SER A 334 -9.80 6.50 -17.12
C SER A 334 -8.75 6.43 -18.23
N ASN A 335 -7.99 7.50 -18.43
CA ASN A 335 -6.88 7.56 -19.37
C ASN A 335 -5.52 7.40 -18.65
N PRO A 336 -4.84 6.24 -18.81
CA PRO A 336 -3.54 6.01 -18.18
C PRO A 336 -2.44 6.90 -18.76
N ASP A 337 -2.52 7.30 -20.04
CA ASP A 337 -1.50 8.16 -20.66
C ASP A 337 -1.50 9.56 -20.06
N ILE A 338 -2.68 10.04 -19.62
CA ILE A 338 -2.81 11.30 -18.87
C ILE A 338 -2.23 11.13 -17.45
N PHE A 339 -2.57 10.05 -16.75
CA PHE A 339 -2.14 9.85 -15.35
C PHE A 339 -0.63 9.59 -15.22
N TRP A 340 -0.07 8.78 -16.11
CA TRP A 340 1.34 8.39 -16.16
C TRP A 340 2.19 9.29 -17.06
N GLN A 341 1.66 10.44 -17.50
CA GLN A 341 2.40 11.40 -18.33
C GLN A 341 3.77 11.75 -17.72
N LEU A 342 4.71 12.11 -18.60
CA LEU A 342 6.03 12.58 -18.17
C LEU A 342 5.91 13.88 -17.34
N PRO A 343 6.87 14.16 -16.44
CA PRO A 343 6.80 15.36 -15.60
C PRO A 343 6.95 16.68 -16.38
N PHE A 344 7.28 16.60 -17.66
CA PHE A 344 7.44 17.72 -18.59
C PHE A 344 6.85 17.39 -19.96
N GLN A 345 6.55 18.41 -20.76
CA GLN A 345 6.18 18.22 -22.16
C GLN A 345 7.43 17.89 -22.99
N LYS A 346 7.34 16.89 -23.89
CA LYS A 346 8.41 16.59 -24.84
C LYS A 346 8.64 17.83 -25.73
N GLY A 347 9.85 18.39 -25.69
CA GLY A 347 10.24 19.60 -26.44
C GLY A 347 10.47 20.86 -25.61
N THR A 348 10.20 20.85 -24.30
CA THR A 348 10.50 21.97 -23.37
C THR A 348 11.74 21.71 -22.49
N ILE A 349 12.78 21.08 -23.05
CA ILE A 349 14.05 20.92 -22.33
C ILE A 349 14.66 22.32 -22.19
N HIS A 350 14.67 22.86 -20.98
CA HIS A 350 15.76 23.74 -20.59
C HIS A 350 16.98 22.84 -20.46
N GLU A 351 17.83 22.92 -21.49
CA GLU A 351 19.19 22.37 -21.49
C GLU A 351 20.01 22.92 -20.31
#